data_AF-A0A8S4F3D0-F1
#
_entry.id   AF-A0A8S4F3D0-F1
#
_cell.length_a   1.000
_cell.length_b   1.000
_cell.length_c   1.000
_cell.angle_alpha   90.00
_cell.angle_beta   90.00
_cell.angle_gamma   90.00
#
_symmetry.space_group_name_H-M   'P 1'
#
loop_
_entity.id
_entity.type
_entity.pdbx_description
1 polymer ?
#
loop_
_entity_poly.entity_id
_entity_poly.type
_entity_poly.pdbx_seq_one_letter_code
_entity_poly.pdbx_strand_id
1 'polypeptide(L)'
;MSKTKIMTNLPANVQPNIIVGNCHIEAVDEYVYLGHSLSFGQSSQVKEIARRIQLGWAAFSKLEDVLKSQIPQCLKTKVFNQCVLPILTYGAETWTLTKANMHKIKVAQRAMERAMLGISLVDRVPNVEIRRKTRVDDVGSRITRLKWRWAGHLVRRDDGRWTGAVTEWWPRTGKRGIGRPPARWSDDIVKVAGRHWTRLAQDRKRWRLFETDGVRVPGTDCDYQFSHSGNRPAHGRLYSPQYPSSYPNNVRCSYHLHARSKERVKVVFEEVSLQKGDISCLRRADIIKVFDGRDTNAPTIAMLCNELTGYEVLSTGSSLLLQFTANSAAPGQGFAAAFHFQPPPDSTAADSDRLLKLSFGKAFESLGPEVSATSK
;
A
#
# COMPACT_ATOMS: atom_id res chain seq x y z
N MET A 1 -5.51 -36.67 24.58
CA MET A 1 -4.39 -35.76 24.24
C MET A 1 -3.92 -35.86 22.77
N SER A 2 -4.69 -36.43 21.84
CA SER A 2 -4.23 -36.67 20.45
C SER A 2 -3.93 -35.41 19.62
N LYS A 3 -4.51 -34.26 19.99
CA LYS A 3 -4.29 -32.96 19.32
C LYS A 3 -3.03 -32.23 19.80
N THR A 4 -2.45 -32.64 20.93
CA THR A 4 -1.25 -32.02 21.52
C THR A 4 -0.01 -32.67 20.91
N LYS A 5 0.89 -31.84 20.37
CA LYS A 5 2.16 -32.25 19.77
C LYS A 5 3.27 -31.34 20.28
N ILE A 6 4.52 -31.81 20.25
CA ILE A 6 5.71 -31.02 20.60
C ILE A 6 6.48 -30.69 19.34
N MET A 7 6.98 -29.47 19.24
CA MET A 7 7.89 -29.04 18.18
C MET A 7 9.11 -28.43 18.86
N THR A 8 10.31 -28.89 18.51
CA THR A 8 11.57 -28.42 19.12
C THR A 8 12.60 -27.97 18.08
N ASN A 9 13.43 -27.00 18.43
CA ASN A 9 14.58 -26.56 17.63
C ASN A 9 15.90 -27.23 18.08
N LEU A 10 15.82 -28.25 18.93
CA LEU A 10 16.96 -29.07 19.33
C LEU A 10 17.53 -29.85 18.13
N PRO A 11 18.81 -30.24 18.16
CA PRO A 11 19.40 -31.08 17.12
C PRO A 11 18.57 -32.36 16.93
N ALA A 12 18.46 -32.86 15.70
CA ALA A 12 17.63 -34.03 15.35
C ALA A 12 17.92 -35.28 16.21
N ASN A 13 19.12 -35.34 16.79
CA ASN A 13 19.63 -36.41 17.65
C ASN A 13 19.02 -36.35 19.07
N VAL A 14 18.32 -35.28 19.42
CA VAL A 14 17.71 -35.04 20.73
C VAL A 14 16.20 -34.97 20.57
N GLN A 15 15.55 -36.12 20.69
CA GLN A 15 14.08 -36.22 20.70
C GLN A 15 13.58 -35.96 22.13
N PRO A 16 12.73 -34.94 22.35
CA PRO A 16 12.19 -34.66 23.67
C PRO A 16 11.19 -35.74 24.09
N ASN A 17 11.51 -36.49 25.14
CA ASN A 17 10.58 -37.44 25.75
C ASN A 17 9.76 -36.72 26.83
N ILE A 18 8.55 -36.27 26.50
CA ILE A 18 7.66 -35.55 27.42
C ILE A 18 6.41 -36.40 27.67
N ILE A 19 6.21 -36.74 28.94
CA ILE A 19 5.10 -37.54 29.43
C ILE A 19 4.21 -36.64 30.31
N VAL A 20 2.92 -36.55 30.00
CA VAL A 20 1.93 -35.81 30.80
C VAL A 20 0.79 -36.75 31.17
N GLY A 21 0.59 -37.01 32.46
CA GLY A 21 -0.50 -37.86 32.94
C GLY A 21 -0.54 -39.24 32.27
N ASN A 22 0.62 -39.91 32.19
CA ASN A 22 0.84 -41.20 31.51
C ASN A 22 0.60 -41.20 29.98
N CYS A 23 0.42 -40.05 29.34
CA CYS A 23 0.35 -39.93 27.89
C CYS A 23 1.68 -39.42 27.33
N HIS A 24 2.28 -40.16 26.40
CA HIS A 24 3.42 -39.68 25.61
C HIS A 24 2.95 -38.66 24.58
N ILE A 25 3.58 -37.49 24.54
CA ILE A 25 3.27 -36.46 23.55
C ILE A 25 4.22 -36.62 22.36
N GLU A 26 3.66 -36.78 21.16
CA GLU A 26 4.44 -36.94 19.93
C GLU A 26 5.20 -35.66 19.56
N ALA A 27 6.48 -35.82 19.23
CA ALA A 27 7.31 -34.78 18.65
C ALA A 27 7.12 -34.75 17.12
N VAL A 28 6.86 -33.56 16.56
CA VAL A 28 6.63 -33.34 15.12
C VAL A 28 7.52 -32.21 14.61
N ASP A 29 7.91 -32.28 13.33
CA ASP A 29 8.68 -31.23 12.66
C ASP A 29 7.80 -30.12 12.06
N GLU A 30 6.51 -30.41 11.88
CA GLU A 30 5.51 -29.51 11.30
C GLU A 30 4.16 -29.67 12.01
N TYR A 31 3.50 -28.54 12.28
CA TYR A 31 2.20 -28.53 12.94
C TYR A 31 1.33 -27.36 12.47
N VAL A 32 0.05 -27.62 12.23
CA VAL A 32 -0.92 -26.56 11.88
C VAL A 32 -1.54 -26.00 13.15
N TYR A 33 -1.16 -24.77 13.49
CA TYR A 33 -1.70 -24.05 14.64
C TYR A 33 -2.59 -22.89 14.17
N LEU A 34 -3.84 -22.85 14.63
CA LEU A 34 -4.85 -21.84 14.23
C LEU A 34 -4.94 -21.66 12.71
N GLY A 35 -4.76 -22.76 11.98
CA GLY A 35 -4.82 -22.76 10.52
C GLY A 35 -3.56 -22.25 9.81
N HIS A 36 -2.45 -22.00 10.50
CA HIS A 36 -1.14 -21.63 9.94
C HIS A 36 -0.14 -22.80 10.12
N SER A 37 0.57 -23.20 9.06
CA SER A 37 1.57 -24.25 9.17
C SER A 37 2.87 -23.71 9.78
N LEU A 38 3.26 -24.27 10.92
CA LEU A 38 4.49 -23.95 11.62
C LEU A 38 5.50 -25.06 11.37
N SER A 39 6.73 -24.66 11.08
CA SER A 39 7.89 -25.55 11.05
C SER A 39 9.13 -24.72 11.39
N PHE A 40 10.19 -25.37 11.85
CA PHE A 40 11.47 -24.67 12.03
C PHE A 40 12.25 -24.56 10.71
N GLY A 41 13.17 -23.61 10.65
CA GLY A 41 14.09 -23.44 9.53
C GLY A 41 13.61 -22.56 8.38
N GLN A 42 14.44 -22.47 7.33
CA GLN A 42 14.25 -21.51 6.24
C GLN A 42 13.05 -21.84 5.33
N SER A 43 12.60 -23.10 5.33
CA SER A 43 11.50 -23.59 4.50
C SER A 43 10.11 -23.33 5.07
N SER A 44 10.00 -22.91 6.33
CA SER A 44 8.70 -22.69 7.01
C SER A 44 7.76 -21.79 6.22
N GLN A 45 8.24 -20.61 5.81
CA GLN A 45 7.45 -19.67 5.03
C GLN A 45 7.09 -20.22 3.65
N VAL A 46 7.95 -21.05 3.06
CA VAL A 46 7.71 -21.65 1.74
C VAL A 46 6.58 -22.67 1.82
N LYS A 47 6.57 -23.51 2.87
CA LYS A 47 5.52 -24.50 3.12
C LYS A 47 4.18 -23.83 3.37
N GLU A 48 4.14 -22.82 4.23
CA GLU A 48 2.91 -22.08 4.52
C GLU A 48 2.35 -21.39 3.26
N ILE A 49 3.20 -20.75 2.46
CA ILE A 49 2.77 -20.12 1.19
C ILE A 49 2.24 -21.16 0.22
N ALA A 50 2.91 -22.32 0.09
CA ALA A 50 2.43 -23.41 -0.76
C ALA A 50 1.05 -23.91 -0.30
N ARG A 51 0.86 -24.08 1.01
CA ARG A 51 -0.43 -24.45 1.61
C ARG A 51 -1.51 -23.40 1.33
N ARG A 52 -1.21 -22.10 1.43
CA ARG A 52 -2.17 -21.04 1.10
C ARG A 52 -2.57 -21.03 -0.36
N ILE A 53 -1.61 -21.28 -1.26
CA ILE A 53 -1.89 -21.43 -2.69
C ILE A 53 -2.82 -22.62 -2.93
N GLN A 54 -2.57 -23.77 -2.31
CA GLN A 54 -3.43 -24.95 -2.42
C GLN A 54 -4.85 -24.67 -1.90
N LEU A 55 -4.97 -24.05 -0.72
CA LEU A 55 -6.28 -23.67 -0.15
C LEU A 55 -7.00 -22.63 -1.01
N GLY A 56 -6.27 -21.67 -1.58
CA GLY A 56 -6.81 -20.69 -2.51
C GLY A 56 -7.37 -21.34 -3.77
N TRP A 57 -6.65 -22.32 -4.33
CA TRP A 57 -7.14 -23.12 -5.45
C TRP A 57 -8.36 -23.96 -5.07
N ALA A 58 -8.35 -24.61 -3.91
CA ALA A 58 -9.51 -25.38 -3.45
C ALA A 58 -10.76 -24.49 -3.30
N ALA A 59 -10.59 -23.25 -2.79
CA ALA A 59 -11.68 -22.29 -2.70
C ALA A 59 -12.14 -21.80 -4.08
N PHE A 60 -11.21 -21.55 -5.01
CA PHE A 60 -11.52 -21.20 -6.38
C PHE A 60 -12.32 -22.31 -7.09
N SER A 61 -11.86 -23.56 -6.99
CA SER A 61 -12.53 -24.72 -7.60
C SER A 61 -13.92 -24.96 -7.06
N LYS A 62 -14.15 -24.75 -5.76
CA LYS A 62 -15.50 -24.80 -5.17
C LYS A 62 -16.46 -23.73 -5.71
N LEU A 63 -15.91 -22.64 -6.24
CA LEU A 63 -16.65 -21.52 -6.81
C LEU A 63 -16.53 -21.48 -8.34
N GLU A 64 -16.05 -22.55 -8.95
CA GLU A 64 -15.72 -22.59 -10.38
C GLU A 64 -16.96 -22.33 -11.24
N ASP A 65 -18.10 -22.91 -10.87
CA ASP A 65 -19.37 -22.71 -11.57
C ASP A 65 -19.73 -21.22 -11.66
N VAL A 66 -19.49 -20.45 -10.60
CA VAL A 66 -19.76 -19.01 -10.57
C VAL A 66 -18.65 -18.25 -11.30
N LEU A 67 -17.39 -18.52 -10.99
CA LEU A 67 -16.24 -17.77 -11.49
C LEU A 67 -16.01 -17.97 -13.00
N LYS A 68 -16.35 -19.15 -13.54
CA LYS A 68 -16.22 -19.47 -14.98
C LYS A 68 -17.51 -19.32 -15.78
N SER A 69 -18.66 -19.06 -15.14
CA SER A 69 -19.94 -18.82 -15.84
C SER A 69 -19.96 -17.55 -16.71
N GLN A 70 -21.07 -17.30 -17.39
CA GLN A 70 -21.31 -16.09 -18.18
C GLN A 70 -21.79 -14.87 -17.37
N ILE A 71 -21.75 -14.91 -16.03
CA ILE A 71 -22.16 -13.76 -15.21
C ILE A 71 -21.26 -12.54 -15.44
N PRO A 72 -21.77 -11.31 -15.20
CA PRO A 72 -20.98 -10.10 -15.34
C PRO A 72 -19.65 -10.15 -14.59
N GLN A 73 -18.57 -9.76 -15.26
CA GLN A 73 -17.21 -9.84 -14.72
C GLN A 73 -17.07 -9.13 -13.37
N CYS A 74 -17.76 -8.01 -13.16
CA CYS A 74 -17.74 -7.28 -11.89
C CYS A 74 -18.24 -8.12 -10.69
N LEU A 75 -19.17 -9.05 -10.91
CA LEU A 75 -19.65 -9.96 -9.87
C LEU A 75 -18.62 -11.06 -9.59
N LYS A 76 -18.01 -11.63 -10.63
CA LYS A 76 -16.89 -12.57 -10.48
C LYS A 76 -15.75 -11.94 -9.69
N THR A 77 -15.41 -10.68 -10.00
CA THR A 77 -14.40 -9.89 -9.28
C THR A 77 -14.72 -9.79 -7.79
N LYS A 78 -15.96 -9.45 -7.45
CA LYS A 78 -16.41 -9.37 -6.06
C LYS A 78 -16.28 -10.71 -5.34
N VAL A 79 -16.76 -11.80 -5.96
CA VAL A 79 -16.67 -13.16 -5.40
C VAL A 79 -15.21 -13.55 -5.17
N PHE A 80 -14.33 -13.33 -6.16
CA PHE A 80 -12.91 -13.63 -6.02
C PHE A 80 -12.26 -12.84 -4.86
N ASN A 81 -12.52 -11.53 -4.80
CA ASN A 81 -11.96 -10.64 -3.78
C ASN A 81 -12.44 -10.96 -2.35
N GLN A 82 -13.67 -11.48 -2.20
CA GLN A 82 -14.27 -11.77 -0.89
C GLN A 82 -14.07 -13.22 -0.44
N CYS A 83 -13.94 -14.17 -1.36
CA CYS A 83 -13.90 -15.60 -1.02
C CYS A 83 -12.52 -16.24 -1.23
N VAL A 84 -11.81 -15.89 -2.31
CA VAL A 84 -10.54 -16.55 -2.67
C VAL A 84 -9.35 -15.76 -2.13
N LEU A 85 -9.35 -14.44 -2.35
CA LEU A 85 -8.22 -13.59 -1.98
C LEU A 85 -7.93 -13.54 -0.47
N PRO A 86 -8.93 -13.57 0.44
CA PRO A 86 -8.67 -13.64 1.87
C PRO A 86 -7.98 -14.93 2.29
N ILE A 87 -8.25 -16.05 1.60
CA ILE A 87 -7.61 -17.35 1.88
C ILE A 87 -6.15 -17.32 1.43
N LEU A 88 -5.88 -16.77 0.25
CA LEU A 88 -4.51 -16.59 -0.26
C LEU A 88 -3.65 -15.67 0.63
N THR A 89 -4.27 -14.71 1.30
CA THR A 89 -3.58 -13.68 2.10
C THR A 89 -3.70 -13.88 3.60
N TYR A 90 -4.25 -15.02 4.04
CA TYR A 90 -4.46 -15.29 5.45
C TYR A 90 -3.13 -15.38 6.20
N GLY A 91 -2.97 -14.55 7.23
CA GLY A 91 -1.76 -14.48 8.05
C GLY A 91 -0.57 -13.85 7.34
N ALA A 92 -0.76 -13.23 6.18
CA ALA A 92 0.34 -12.67 5.38
C ALA A 92 1.05 -11.49 6.07
N GLU A 93 0.40 -10.85 7.03
CA GLU A 93 0.97 -9.82 7.89
C GLU A 93 2.16 -10.29 8.74
N THR A 94 2.26 -11.60 9.02
CA THR A 94 3.38 -12.18 9.78
C THR A 94 4.48 -12.75 8.88
N TRP A 95 4.27 -12.79 7.57
CA TRP A 95 5.22 -13.40 6.66
C TRP A 95 6.48 -12.57 6.44
N THR A 96 7.59 -13.29 6.29
CA THR A 96 8.84 -12.73 5.78
C THR A 96 8.90 -12.95 4.28
N LEU A 97 8.60 -11.89 3.53
CA LEU A 97 8.37 -11.97 2.08
C LEU A 97 9.65 -11.71 1.31
N THR A 98 10.15 -12.74 0.63
CA THR A 98 11.17 -12.58 -0.40
C THR A 98 10.52 -12.25 -1.74
N LYS A 99 11.30 -11.69 -2.68
CA LYS A 99 10.84 -11.48 -4.07
C LYS A 99 10.32 -12.79 -4.70
N ALA A 100 11.00 -13.90 -4.44
CA ALA A 100 10.61 -15.23 -4.93
C ALA A 100 9.28 -15.71 -4.33
N ASN A 101 9.09 -15.56 -3.02
CA ASN A 101 7.86 -15.95 -2.34
C ASN A 101 6.65 -15.12 -2.80
N MET A 102 6.83 -13.80 -2.92
CA MET A 102 5.80 -12.92 -3.47
C MET A 102 5.45 -13.30 -4.92
N HIS A 103 6.46 -13.62 -5.73
CA HIS A 103 6.25 -14.04 -7.11
C HIS A 103 5.39 -15.32 -7.20
N LYS A 104 5.63 -16.34 -6.37
CA LYS A 104 4.82 -17.57 -6.34
C LYS A 104 3.33 -17.30 -6.11
N ILE A 105 3.01 -16.40 -5.16
CA ILE A 105 1.62 -16.04 -4.85
C ILE A 105 0.99 -15.28 -6.01
N LYS A 106 1.73 -14.34 -6.62
CA LYS A 106 1.28 -13.61 -7.81
C LYS A 106 1.01 -14.57 -8.97
N VAL A 107 1.90 -15.52 -9.25
CA VAL A 107 1.71 -16.53 -10.30
C VAL A 107 0.45 -17.34 -10.07
N ALA A 108 0.20 -17.80 -8.84
CA ALA A 108 -1.02 -18.52 -8.49
C ALA A 108 -2.27 -17.67 -8.75
N GLN A 109 -2.28 -16.40 -8.33
CA GLN A 109 -3.39 -15.49 -8.61
C GLN A 109 -3.60 -15.30 -10.12
N ARG A 110 -2.52 -15.08 -10.91
CA ARG A 110 -2.62 -14.91 -12.37
C ARG A 110 -3.20 -16.15 -13.04
N ALA A 111 -2.83 -17.35 -12.58
CA ALA A 111 -3.38 -18.59 -13.10
C ALA A 111 -4.89 -18.73 -12.80
N MET A 112 -5.35 -18.38 -11.61
CA MET A 112 -6.79 -18.35 -11.28
C MET A 112 -7.54 -17.32 -12.13
N GLU A 113 -6.96 -16.14 -12.34
CA GLU A 113 -7.55 -15.08 -13.17
C GLU A 113 -7.68 -15.50 -14.64
N ARG A 114 -6.70 -16.22 -15.18
CA ARG A 114 -6.78 -16.81 -16.52
C ARG A 114 -7.91 -17.83 -16.61
N ALA A 115 -7.98 -18.73 -15.63
CA ALA A 115 -9.03 -19.74 -15.57
C ALA A 115 -10.43 -19.11 -15.48
N MET A 116 -10.59 -18.00 -14.75
CA MET A 116 -11.83 -17.23 -14.64
C MET A 116 -12.29 -16.62 -15.98
N LEU A 117 -11.35 -16.29 -16.86
CA LEU A 117 -11.60 -15.72 -18.20
C LEU A 117 -11.62 -16.78 -19.31
N GLY A 118 -11.33 -18.05 -19.01
CA GLY A 118 -11.20 -19.10 -20.02
C GLY A 118 -9.99 -18.95 -20.94
N ILE A 119 -8.92 -18.25 -20.50
CA ILE A 119 -7.75 -17.94 -21.33
C ILE A 119 -6.64 -18.98 -21.10
N SER A 120 -6.25 -19.67 -22.16
CA SER A 120 -5.16 -20.66 -22.18
C SER A 120 -3.79 -19.98 -22.32
N LEU A 121 -2.69 -20.63 -21.94
CA LEU A 121 -1.34 -20.10 -22.15
C LEU A 121 -0.99 -19.90 -23.64
N VAL A 122 -1.64 -20.65 -24.53
CA VAL A 122 -1.43 -20.59 -25.99
C VAL A 122 -1.92 -19.27 -26.56
N ASP A 123 -2.94 -18.66 -25.95
CA ASP A 123 -3.53 -17.41 -26.40
C ASP A 123 -2.57 -16.21 -26.28
N ARG A 124 -1.43 -16.38 -25.59
CA ARG A 124 -0.37 -15.36 -25.39
C ARG A 124 -0.87 -13.99 -24.90
N VAL A 125 -2.02 -13.97 -24.21
CA VAL A 125 -2.58 -12.74 -23.65
C VAL A 125 -1.68 -12.22 -22.52
N PRO A 126 -1.24 -10.95 -22.56
CA PRO A 126 -0.39 -10.37 -21.55
C PRO A 126 -1.12 -10.22 -20.21
N ASN A 127 -0.36 -10.32 -19.11
CA ASN A 127 -0.91 -10.23 -17.74
C ASN A 127 -1.63 -8.90 -17.49
N VAL A 128 -1.17 -7.81 -18.08
CA VAL A 128 -1.80 -6.48 -17.97
C VAL A 128 -3.23 -6.52 -18.51
N GLU A 129 -3.47 -7.19 -19.63
CA GLU A 129 -4.79 -7.31 -20.25
C GLU A 129 -5.72 -8.22 -19.44
N ILE A 130 -5.19 -9.32 -18.89
CA ILE A 130 -5.93 -10.18 -17.96
C ILE A 130 -6.41 -9.34 -16.77
N ARG A 131 -5.52 -8.55 -16.18
CA ARG A 131 -5.85 -7.68 -15.04
C ARG A 131 -6.88 -6.63 -15.40
N ARG A 132 -6.75 -5.99 -16.56
CA ARG A 132 -7.71 -5.03 -17.10
C ARG A 132 -9.13 -5.60 -17.18
N LYS A 133 -9.24 -6.86 -17.60
CA LYS A 133 -10.50 -7.60 -17.69
C LYS A 133 -10.99 -8.05 -16.31
N THR A 134 -10.17 -8.74 -15.53
CA THR A 134 -10.58 -9.37 -14.25
C THR A 134 -10.88 -8.36 -13.16
N ARG A 135 -10.14 -7.24 -13.11
CA ARG A 135 -10.32 -6.16 -12.14
C ARG A 135 -10.21 -6.59 -10.67
N VAL A 136 -9.67 -7.78 -10.37
CA VAL A 136 -9.51 -8.29 -8.99
C VAL A 136 -8.37 -7.57 -8.28
N ASP A 137 -8.43 -7.50 -6.95
CA ASP A 137 -7.42 -6.81 -6.15
C ASP A 137 -6.06 -7.51 -6.30
N ASP A 138 -4.95 -6.77 -6.39
CA ASP A 138 -3.62 -7.39 -6.44
C ASP A 138 -3.28 -8.02 -5.09
N VAL A 139 -2.85 -9.28 -5.12
CA VAL A 139 -2.48 -10.02 -3.91
C VAL A 139 -1.29 -9.38 -3.19
N GLY A 140 -0.31 -8.85 -3.94
CA GLY A 140 0.85 -8.18 -3.37
C GLY A 140 0.45 -6.89 -2.64
N SER A 141 -0.34 -6.03 -3.29
CA SER A 141 -0.88 -4.81 -2.67
C SER A 141 -1.68 -5.11 -1.41
N ARG A 142 -2.51 -6.17 -1.43
CA ARG A 142 -3.28 -6.59 -0.26
C ARG A 142 -2.37 -7.03 0.89
N ILE A 143 -1.37 -7.86 0.62
CA ILE A 143 -0.42 -8.35 1.62
C ILE A 143 0.35 -7.19 2.24
N THR A 144 0.88 -6.27 1.42
CA THR A 144 1.59 -5.08 1.91
C THR A 144 0.71 -4.26 2.85
N ARG A 145 -0.56 -4.03 2.49
CA ARG A 145 -1.51 -3.30 3.33
C ARG A 145 -1.83 -4.02 4.64
N LEU A 146 -2.01 -5.34 4.62
CA LEU A 146 -2.22 -6.14 5.84
C LEU A 146 -1.03 -6.02 6.79
N LYS A 147 0.18 -6.22 6.26
CA LYS A 147 1.44 -6.09 7.00
C LYS A 147 1.64 -4.68 7.56
N TRP A 148 1.33 -3.63 6.76
CA TRP A 148 1.40 -2.24 7.19
C TRP A 148 0.48 -1.96 8.38
N ARG A 149 -0.80 -2.36 8.28
CA ARG A 149 -1.79 -2.17 9.35
C ARG A 149 -1.41 -2.94 10.60
N TRP A 150 -0.92 -4.17 10.44
CA TRP A 150 -0.45 -5.01 11.54
C TRP A 150 0.75 -4.40 12.27
N ALA A 151 1.75 -3.91 11.53
CA ALA A 151 2.92 -3.25 12.09
C ALA A 151 2.54 -2.03 12.93
N GLY A 152 1.62 -1.20 12.44
CA GLY A 152 1.10 -0.09 13.23
C GLY A 152 0.33 -0.56 14.48
N HIS A 153 -0.46 -1.62 14.35
CA HIS A 153 -1.18 -2.18 15.49
C HIS A 153 -0.21 -2.71 16.57
N LEU A 154 0.84 -3.44 16.16
CA LEU A 154 1.86 -3.96 17.07
C LEU A 154 2.53 -2.87 17.90
N VAL A 155 2.93 -1.76 17.27
CA VAL A 155 3.66 -0.68 17.93
C VAL A 155 2.79 0.08 18.95
N ARG A 156 1.50 0.22 18.68
CA ARG A 156 0.56 0.94 19.55
C ARG A 156 -0.09 0.06 20.62
N ARG A 157 0.35 -1.19 20.72
CA ARG A 157 -0.24 -2.17 21.61
C ARG A 157 0.58 -2.22 22.90
N ASP A 158 -0.11 -2.16 24.02
CA ASP A 158 0.44 -2.03 25.37
C ASP A 158 0.11 -3.23 26.28
N ASP A 159 -0.44 -4.31 25.71
CA ASP A 159 -0.96 -5.46 26.47
C ASP A 159 0.09 -6.46 26.99
N GLY A 160 1.38 -6.08 26.98
CA GLY A 160 2.49 -6.89 27.49
C GLY A 160 2.71 -8.24 26.80
N ARG A 161 2.03 -8.53 25.68
CA ARG A 161 2.21 -9.83 25.00
C ARG A 161 3.54 -9.91 24.28
N TRP A 162 4.07 -11.13 24.24
CA TRP A 162 5.30 -11.48 23.53
C TRP A 162 5.33 -11.06 22.06
N THR A 163 4.18 -10.84 21.42
CA THR A 163 4.12 -10.43 20.01
C THR A 163 4.91 -9.14 19.74
N GLY A 164 4.77 -8.11 20.59
CA GLY A 164 5.54 -6.87 20.48
C GLY A 164 7.02 -7.11 20.78
N ALA A 165 7.29 -7.74 21.93
CA ALA A 165 8.64 -8.05 22.40
C ALA A 165 9.45 -8.84 21.35
N VAL A 166 8.90 -9.92 20.78
CA VAL A 166 9.57 -10.77 19.78
C VAL A 166 9.77 -10.02 18.46
N THR A 167 8.86 -9.12 18.09
CA THR A 167 8.96 -8.35 16.84
C THR A 167 10.06 -7.29 16.91
N GLU A 168 10.19 -6.62 18.05
CA GLU A 168 11.19 -5.58 18.28
C GLU A 168 12.53 -6.13 18.79
N TRP A 169 12.56 -7.41 19.15
CA TRP A 169 13.75 -8.04 19.72
C TRP A 169 14.92 -8.05 18.72
N TRP A 170 16.06 -7.55 19.19
CA TRP A 170 17.32 -7.56 18.47
C TRP A 170 18.43 -8.16 19.35
N PRO A 171 19.17 -9.17 18.88
CA PRO A 171 20.30 -9.72 19.62
C PRO A 171 21.42 -8.67 19.71
N ARG A 172 21.73 -8.20 20.93
CA ARG A 172 22.75 -7.15 21.18
C ARG A 172 24.18 -7.66 20.98
N THR A 173 24.40 -8.94 21.19
CA THR A 173 25.72 -9.59 21.19
C THR A 173 25.73 -10.72 20.17
N GLY A 174 25.72 -10.38 18.89
CA GLY A 174 25.80 -11.38 17.83
C GLY A 174 25.79 -10.76 16.43
N LYS A 175 26.71 -11.21 15.58
CA LYS A 175 26.65 -10.93 14.13
C LYS A 175 25.88 -12.05 13.45
N ARG A 176 25.15 -11.70 12.40
CA ARG A 176 24.42 -12.69 11.61
C ARG A 176 25.42 -13.55 10.83
N GLY A 177 25.42 -14.85 11.12
CA GLY A 177 26.26 -15.81 10.40
C GLY A 177 25.92 -15.91 8.91
N ILE A 178 26.91 -16.31 8.13
CA ILE A 178 26.79 -16.59 6.70
C ILE A 178 25.72 -17.69 6.48
N GLY A 179 24.88 -17.54 5.44
CA GLY A 179 23.81 -18.52 5.11
C GLY A 179 22.46 -18.32 5.82
N ARG A 180 22.30 -17.33 6.70
CA ARG A 180 21.01 -17.01 7.34
C ARG A 180 20.01 -16.34 6.36
N PRO A 181 18.68 -16.52 6.51
CA PRO A 181 17.68 -16.06 5.53
C PRO A 181 17.78 -14.56 5.22
N PRO A 182 17.98 -14.13 3.98
CA PRO A 182 18.40 -12.76 3.68
C PRO A 182 17.43 -11.67 4.16
N ALA A 183 16.12 -11.94 4.20
CA ALA A 183 15.10 -11.00 4.62
C ALA A 183 14.64 -11.23 6.07
N ARG A 184 14.28 -10.14 6.76
CA ARG A 184 13.58 -10.10 8.05
C ARG A 184 12.14 -9.63 7.84
N TRP A 185 11.27 -9.94 8.80
CA TRP A 185 9.89 -9.47 8.76
C TRP A 185 9.80 -7.94 8.58
N SER A 186 10.58 -7.17 9.35
CA SER A 186 10.52 -5.71 9.33
C SER A 186 11.20 -5.07 8.11
N ASP A 187 11.95 -5.81 7.28
CA ASP A 187 12.72 -5.21 6.19
C ASP A 187 11.82 -4.51 5.18
N ASP A 188 10.65 -5.08 4.88
CA ASP A 188 9.70 -4.43 3.98
C ASP A 188 9.12 -3.16 4.59
N ILE A 189 9.01 -3.06 5.91
CA ILE A 189 8.53 -1.86 6.59
C ILE A 189 9.64 -0.81 6.69
N VAL A 190 10.87 -1.24 6.97
CA VAL A 190 12.05 -0.36 7.08
C VAL A 190 12.43 0.25 5.75
N LYS A 191 12.27 -0.48 4.63
CA LYS A 191 12.43 0.09 3.29
C LYS A 191 11.45 1.24 3.05
N VAL A 192 10.28 1.17 3.67
CA VAL A 192 9.17 2.12 3.54
C VAL A 192 9.32 3.29 4.51
N ALA A 193 9.14 3.07 5.82
CA ALA A 193 9.12 4.12 6.84
C ALA A 193 10.49 4.37 7.50
N GLY A 194 11.57 3.84 6.92
CA GLY A 194 12.92 3.99 7.46
C GLY A 194 13.16 3.19 8.75
N ARG A 195 14.35 3.37 9.33
CA ARG A 195 14.77 2.61 10.54
C ARG A 195 13.97 2.97 11.79
N HIS A 196 13.40 4.17 11.84
CA HIS A 196 12.60 4.67 12.96
C HIS A 196 11.09 4.54 12.72
N TRP A 197 10.67 3.61 11.86
CA TRP A 197 9.27 3.39 11.52
C TRP A 197 8.36 3.18 12.73
N THR A 198 8.87 2.61 13.83
CA THR A 198 8.10 2.45 15.07
C THR A 198 7.66 3.79 15.65
N ARG A 199 8.50 4.83 15.60
CA ARG A 199 8.10 6.18 16.03
C ARG A 199 6.99 6.76 15.14
N LEU A 200 7.12 6.57 13.82
CA LEU A 200 6.09 6.98 12.86
C LEU A 200 4.78 6.22 13.06
N ALA A 201 4.87 4.94 13.43
CA ALA A 201 3.74 4.06 13.67
C ALA A 201 2.94 4.39 14.94
N GLN A 202 3.52 5.10 15.91
CA GLN A 202 2.80 5.54 17.10
C GLN A 202 1.66 6.49 16.75
N ASP A 203 1.87 7.40 15.81
CA ASP A 203 0.82 8.27 15.31
C ASP A 203 -0.05 7.51 14.30
N ARG A 204 -1.31 7.20 14.69
CA ARG A 204 -2.26 6.49 13.84
C ARG A 204 -2.59 7.23 12.55
N LYS A 205 -2.67 8.56 12.57
CA LYS A 205 -2.95 9.38 11.38
C LYS A 205 -1.74 9.36 10.44
N ARG A 206 -0.53 9.57 10.98
CA ARG A 206 0.72 9.54 10.22
C ARG A 206 1.07 8.15 9.68
N TRP A 207 0.68 7.09 10.38
CA TRP A 207 0.85 5.71 9.91
C TRP A 207 -0.15 5.33 8.82
N ARG A 208 -1.38 5.86 8.89
CA ARG A 208 -2.39 5.71 7.84
C ARG A 208 -2.12 6.59 6.62
N LEU A 209 -1.30 7.64 6.78
CA LEU A 209 -1.04 8.63 5.75
C LEU A 209 -0.61 7.96 4.44
N PHE A 210 0.15 6.87 4.48
CA PHE A 210 0.66 6.20 3.29
C PHE A 210 -0.35 5.29 2.53
N GLU A 211 -1.65 5.48 2.75
CA GLU A 211 -2.70 4.93 1.89
C GLU A 211 -3.14 6.03 0.90
N THR A 212 -3.11 5.73 -0.40
CA THR A 212 -3.65 6.64 -1.43
C THR A 212 -5.17 6.75 -1.26
N ASP A 213 -5.70 7.97 -1.07
CA ASP A 213 -7.13 8.21 -0.82
C ASP A 213 -8.03 7.93 -2.04
N GLY A 214 -7.43 7.82 -3.22
CA GLY A 214 -8.14 7.59 -4.48
C GLY A 214 -8.69 6.18 -4.62
N VAL A 215 -9.66 6.04 -5.51
CA VAL A 215 -10.17 4.73 -5.93
C VAL A 215 -9.21 4.16 -6.96
N ARG A 216 -8.58 3.02 -6.66
CA ARG A 216 -7.68 2.34 -7.60
C ARG A 216 -8.44 1.96 -8.87
N VAL A 217 -7.93 2.34 -10.03
CA VAL A 217 -8.52 1.97 -11.32
C VAL A 217 -8.45 0.46 -11.44
N PRO A 218 -9.58 -0.21 -11.67
CA PRO A 218 -9.56 -1.66 -11.70
C PRO A 218 -8.75 -2.18 -12.90
N GLY A 219 -7.87 -3.14 -12.63
CA GLY A 219 -7.08 -3.83 -13.65
C GLY A 219 -5.80 -3.14 -14.12
N THR A 220 -5.45 -2.02 -13.50
CA THR A 220 -4.14 -1.39 -13.63
C THR A 220 -3.26 -1.83 -12.46
N ASP A 221 -1.94 -1.61 -12.52
CA ASP A 221 -1.03 -1.95 -11.41
C ASP A 221 -0.95 -0.85 -10.35
N CYS A 222 -1.22 0.39 -10.72
CA CYS A 222 -1.03 1.54 -9.84
C CYS A 222 -1.82 2.79 -10.23
N ASP A 223 -2.83 2.68 -11.08
CA ASP A 223 -3.60 3.86 -11.49
C ASP A 223 -4.69 4.15 -10.46
N TYR A 224 -4.99 5.42 -10.23
CA TYR A 224 -5.99 5.87 -9.27
C TYR A 224 -6.87 6.96 -9.86
N GLN A 225 -8.12 6.99 -9.40
CA GLN A 225 -9.09 8.02 -9.74
C GLN A 225 -9.55 8.73 -8.47
N PHE A 226 -9.51 10.06 -8.53
CA PHE A 226 -9.93 10.97 -7.47
C PHE A 226 -11.03 11.84 -8.05
N SER A 227 -12.19 11.87 -7.41
CA SER A 227 -13.31 12.66 -7.93
C SER A 227 -14.04 13.36 -6.81
N HIS A 228 -14.35 14.63 -7.00
CA HIS A 228 -15.25 15.35 -6.12
C HIS A 228 -16.70 15.17 -6.56
N SER A 229 -17.41 14.22 -5.95
CA SER A 229 -18.84 13.99 -6.22
C SER A 229 -19.57 13.44 -4.98
N GLY A 230 -20.77 13.97 -4.70
CA GLY A 230 -21.56 13.58 -3.52
C GLY A 230 -20.77 13.73 -2.21
N ASN A 231 -20.64 12.63 -1.46
CA ASN A 231 -19.91 12.55 -0.18
C ASN A 231 -18.38 12.34 -0.33
N ARG A 232 -17.81 12.37 -1.53
CA ARG A 232 -16.35 12.22 -1.70
C ARG A 232 -15.61 13.50 -1.30
N PRO A 233 -14.49 13.39 -0.56
CA PRO A 233 -13.80 14.55 -0.02
C PRO A 233 -13.25 15.46 -1.12
N ALA A 234 -13.21 16.77 -0.83
CA ALA A 234 -12.64 17.79 -1.72
C ALA A 234 -11.10 17.80 -1.70
N HIS A 235 -10.48 17.06 -0.79
CA HIS A 235 -9.03 16.98 -0.64
C HIS A 235 -8.62 15.55 -0.30
N GLY A 236 -7.34 15.26 -0.45
CA GLY A 236 -6.77 13.97 -0.08
C GLY A 236 -5.30 13.87 -0.43
N ARG A 237 -4.76 12.67 -0.32
CA ARG A 237 -3.35 12.36 -0.57
C ARG A 237 -3.20 11.24 -1.59
N LEU A 238 -2.13 11.33 -2.35
CA LEU A 238 -1.76 10.36 -3.36
C LEU A 238 -0.25 10.13 -3.36
N TYR A 239 0.12 8.89 -3.67
CA TYR A 239 1.49 8.40 -3.49
C TYR A 239 1.93 7.56 -4.67
N SER A 240 3.24 7.55 -4.94
CA SER A 240 3.82 6.55 -5.85
C SER A 240 3.58 5.12 -5.36
N PRO A 241 3.64 4.11 -6.25
CA PRO A 241 3.43 2.73 -5.82
C PRO A 241 4.47 2.33 -4.78
N GLN A 242 4.01 1.63 -3.75
CA GLN A 242 4.83 1.16 -2.62
C GLN A 242 5.37 2.27 -1.71
N TYR A 243 5.11 3.55 -1.98
CA TYR A 243 5.56 4.64 -1.11
C TYR A 243 5.14 4.42 0.35
N PRO A 244 5.99 4.78 1.34
CA PRO A 244 7.34 5.34 1.19
C PRO A 244 8.47 4.34 0.89
N SER A 245 8.21 3.12 0.42
CA SER A 245 9.27 2.27 -0.16
C SER A 245 9.66 2.75 -1.53
N SER A 246 10.84 2.30 -1.97
CA SER A 246 11.24 2.43 -3.36
C SER A 246 10.17 1.91 -4.30
N TYR A 247 9.81 2.72 -5.27
CA TYR A 247 8.86 2.34 -6.30
C TYR A 247 9.43 1.18 -7.15
N PRO A 248 8.56 0.30 -7.68
CA PRO A 248 8.98 -0.75 -8.59
C PRO A 248 9.49 -0.17 -9.92
N ASN A 249 10.42 -0.87 -10.56
CA ASN A 249 10.88 -0.54 -11.91
C ASN A 249 9.87 -1.04 -12.96
N ASN A 250 9.94 -0.47 -14.16
CA ASN A 250 9.07 -0.76 -15.30
C ASN A 250 7.59 -0.54 -15.00
N VAL A 251 7.27 0.59 -14.36
CA VAL A 251 5.89 0.97 -14.07
C VAL A 251 5.54 2.31 -14.70
N ARG A 252 4.27 2.42 -15.10
CA ARG A 252 3.65 3.67 -15.52
C ARG A 252 2.30 3.76 -14.83
N CYS A 253 2.17 4.73 -13.94
CA CYS A 253 1.01 4.92 -13.08
C CYS A 253 0.31 6.24 -13.41
N SER A 254 -1.00 6.19 -13.59
CA SER A 254 -1.83 7.34 -13.93
C SER A 254 -2.78 7.70 -12.79
N TYR A 255 -2.78 8.95 -12.37
CA TYR A 255 -3.63 9.48 -11.31
C TYR A 255 -4.55 10.52 -11.94
N HIS A 256 -5.83 10.17 -12.07
CA HIS A 256 -6.84 10.99 -12.70
C HIS A 256 -7.60 11.78 -11.63
N LEU A 257 -7.43 13.10 -11.62
CA LEU A 257 -8.10 14.01 -10.70
C LEU A 257 -9.23 14.74 -11.42
N HIS A 258 -10.45 14.60 -10.90
CA HIS A 258 -11.67 15.17 -11.46
C HIS A 258 -12.41 15.99 -10.41
N ALA A 259 -12.28 17.31 -10.50
CA ALA A 259 -13.06 18.26 -9.71
C ALA A 259 -14.50 18.39 -10.25
N ARG A 260 -15.36 19.12 -9.52
CA ARG A 260 -16.68 19.50 -10.04
C ARG A 260 -16.54 20.55 -11.14
N SER A 261 -17.64 20.78 -11.85
CA SER A 261 -17.72 21.89 -12.80
C SER A 261 -17.40 23.21 -12.10
N LYS A 262 -16.57 24.05 -12.72
CA LYS A 262 -16.06 25.32 -12.19
C LYS A 262 -15.13 25.21 -10.97
N GLU A 263 -14.55 24.04 -10.70
CA GLU A 263 -13.43 23.89 -9.77
C GLU A 263 -12.11 23.68 -10.52
N ARG A 264 -11.00 23.89 -9.83
CA ARG A 264 -9.62 23.62 -10.25
C ARG A 264 -8.99 22.58 -9.32
N VAL A 265 -7.99 21.87 -9.82
CA VAL A 265 -7.22 20.87 -9.09
C VAL A 265 -5.89 21.49 -8.68
N LYS A 266 -5.67 21.67 -7.38
CA LYS A 266 -4.36 22.00 -6.79
C LYS A 266 -3.70 20.71 -6.33
N VAL A 267 -2.46 20.46 -6.72
CA VAL A 267 -1.62 19.35 -6.24
C VAL A 267 -0.36 19.93 -5.64
N VAL A 268 -0.04 19.53 -4.41
CA VAL A 268 1.19 19.90 -3.69
C VAL A 268 2.01 18.63 -3.51
N PHE A 269 3.15 18.57 -4.19
CA PHE A 269 4.15 17.52 -3.99
C PHE A 269 4.94 17.84 -2.73
N GLU A 270 4.56 17.20 -1.63
CA GLU A 270 5.21 17.38 -0.33
C GLU A 270 6.65 16.88 -0.38
N GLU A 271 6.85 15.68 -0.93
CA GLU A 271 8.16 15.06 -1.12
C GLU A 271 8.21 14.32 -2.46
N VAL A 272 9.31 14.48 -3.17
CA VAL A 272 9.67 13.72 -4.37
C VAL A 272 11.12 13.27 -4.20
N SER A 273 11.38 11.98 -4.39
CA SER A 273 12.72 11.38 -4.43
C SER A 273 12.71 10.28 -5.50
N LEU A 274 13.03 10.67 -6.73
CA LEU A 274 13.21 9.78 -7.87
C LEU A 274 14.69 9.51 -8.09
N GLN A 275 15.03 8.73 -9.12
CA GLN A 275 16.40 8.55 -9.57
C GLN A 275 17.09 9.91 -9.66
N LYS A 276 18.33 10.04 -9.13
CA LYS A 276 19.15 11.26 -9.20
C LYS A 276 19.96 11.37 -10.50
N GLY A 277 20.07 12.57 -11.05
CA GLY A 277 20.92 12.87 -12.21
C GLY A 277 20.55 14.20 -12.86
N ASP A 278 20.36 14.20 -14.18
CA ASP A 278 20.16 15.44 -14.96
C ASP A 278 19.01 16.31 -14.42
N ILE A 279 19.30 17.60 -14.25
CA ILE A 279 18.40 18.59 -13.63
C ILE A 279 17.21 18.89 -14.55
N SER A 280 17.40 18.79 -15.88
CA SER A 280 16.37 19.13 -16.88
C SER A 280 15.18 18.14 -16.94
N CYS A 281 15.32 16.96 -16.32
CA CYS A 281 14.39 15.84 -16.43
C CYS A 281 14.21 15.21 -17.82
N LEU A 282 14.76 15.79 -18.90
CA LEU A 282 14.53 15.36 -20.28
C LEU A 282 15.07 13.96 -20.59
N ARG A 283 16.19 13.58 -19.97
CA ARG A 283 16.88 12.30 -20.18
C ARG A 283 16.70 11.31 -19.02
N ARG A 284 15.68 11.51 -18.19
CA ARG A 284 15.45 10.69 -16.99
C ARG A 284 14.51 9.54 -17.30
N ALA A 285 14.86 8.36 -16.81
CA ALA A 285 14.01 7.17 -16.91
C ALA A 285 12.82 7.23 -15.94
N ASP A 286 12.99 7.95 -14.82
CA ASP A 286 11.99 8.10 -13.77
C ASP A 286 11.54 9.55 -13.70
N ILE A 287 10.26 9.80 -14.02
CA ILE A 287 9.69 11.14 -14.15
C ILE A 287 8.21 11.16 -13.74
N ILE A 288 7.78 12.32 -13.25
CA ILE A 288 6.37 12.66 -13.07
C ILE A 288 6.01 13.73 -14.11
N LYS A 289 5.00 13.46 -14.94
CA LYS A 289 4.41 14.45 -15.85
C LYS A 289 3.03 14.83 -15.34
N VAL A 290 2.73 16.12 -15.35
CA VAL A 290 1.42 16.65 -14.98
C VAL A 290 0.79 17.31 -16.20
N PHE A 291 -0.34 16.78 -16.63
CA PHE A 291 -1.12 17.23 -17.78
C PHE A 291 -2.34 18.00 -17.30
N ASP A 292 -2.58 19.16 -17.91
CA ASP A 292 -3.69 20.05 -17.60
C ASP A 292 -4.96 19.64 -18.34
N GLY A 293 -5.45 18.44 -18.04
CA GLY A 293 -6.62 17.87 -18.67
C GLY A 293 -6.88 16.44 -18.25
N ARG A 294 -7.72 15.74 -19.02
CA ARG A 294 -8.19 14.38 -18.69
C ARG A 294 -7.22 13.28 -19.10
N ASP A 295 -6.40 13.54 -20.11
CA ASP A 295 -5.54 12.57 -20.78
C ASP A 295 -4.20 13.19 -21.18
N THR A 296 -3.36 12.38 -21.83
CA THR A 296 -2.00 12.75 -22.23
C THR A 296 -1.93 13.68 -23.45
N ASN A 297 -3.06 13.99 -24.10
CA ASN A 297 -3.11 14.94 -25.21
C ASN A 297 -3.21 16.39 -24.70
N ALA A 298 -3.57 16.57 -23.42
CA ALA A 298 -3.61 17.88 -22.79
C ALA A 298 -2.19 18.47 -22.60
N PRO A 299 -2.05 19.81 -22.48
CA PRO A 299 -0.75 20.44 -22.25
C PRO A 299 -0.07 19.92 -20.97
N THR A 300 1.24 19.65 -21.05
CA THR A 300 2.03 19.33 -19.84
C THR A 300 2.38 20.61 -19.11
N ILE A 301 1.90 20.77 -17.88
CA ILE A 301 2.14 21.94 -17.03
C ILE A 301 3.25 21.75 -16.00
N ALA A 302 3.67 20.50 -15.75
CA ALA A 302 4.86 20.23 -14.95
C ALA A 302 5.54 18.92 -15.36
N MET A 303 6.87 18.87 -15.23
CA MET A 303 7.70 17.69 -15.39
C MET A 303 8.72 17.64 -14.25
N LEU A 304 8.63 16.63 -13.40
CA LEU A 304 9.39 16.53 -12.15
C LEU A 304 10.28 15.28 -12.14
N CYS A 305 11.49 15.43 -11.61
CA CYS A 305 12.47 14.36 -11.42
C CYS A 305 13.41 14.70 -10.25
N ASN A 306 14.37 13.81 -9.95
CA ASN A 306 15.33 13.97 -8.85
C ASN A 306 14.63 14.13 -7.49
N GLU A 307 15.09 15.06 -6.66
CA GLU A 307 14.55 15.35 -5.34
C GLU A 307 13.91 16.74 -5.31
N LEU A 308 12.67 16.84 -4.84
CA LEU A 308 11.91 18.08 -4.70
C LEU A 308 11.05 18.03 -3.43
N THR A 309 10.73 19.20 -2.88
CA THR A 309 9.91 19.32 -1.66
C THR A 309 9.06 20.58 -1.77
N GLY A 310 7.76 20.47 -1.48
CA GLY A 310 6.82 21.59 -1.50
C GLY A 310 6.49 22.16 -2.89
N TYR A 311 6.61 21.37 -3.95
CA TYR A 311 6.32 21.86 -5.32
C TYR A 311 4.81 21.86 -5.59
N GLU A 312 4.25 23.00 -5.98
CA GLU A 312 2.83 23.17 -6.22
C GLU A 312 2.47 23.23 -7.71
N VAL A 313 1.36 22.59 -8.08
CA VAL A 313 0.77 22.64 -9.42
C VAL A 313 -0.72 22.96 -9.31
N LEU A 314 -1.20 23.85 -10.17
CA LEU A 314 -2.62 24.22 -10.26
C LEU A 314 -3.11 24.05 -11.69
N SER A 315 -4.09 23.16 -11.91
CA SER A 315 -4.73 22.96 -13.23
C SER A 315 -5.49 24.21 -13.66
N THR A 316 -5.71 24.47 -14.94
CA THR A 316 -6.60 25.54 -15.42
C THR A 316 -8.07 25.16 -15.35
N GLY A 317 -8.39 23.87 -15.54
CA GLY A 317 -9.75 23.35 -15.53
C GLY A 317 -10.04 22.35 -14.40
N SER A 318 -11.17 21.66 -14.51
CA SER A 318 -11.66 20.69 -13.53
C SER A 318 -11.00 19.31 -13.62
N SER A 319 -10.03 19.12 -14.51
CA SER A 319 -9.36 17.84 -14.73
C SER A 319 -7.86 18.02 -14.75
N LEU A 320 -7.14 17.11 -14.09
CA LEU A 320 -5.69 17.02 -14.11
C LEU A 320 -5.28 15.55 -14.14
N LEU A 321 -4.32 15.22 -14.99
CA LEU A 321 -3.72 13.90 -15.07
C LEU A 321 -2.27 13.98 -14.61
N LEU A 322 -1.93 13.22 -13.58
CA LEU A 322 -0.55 12.99 -13.18
C LEU A 322 -0.13 11.61 -13.69
N GLN A 323 0.98 11.54 -14.42
CA GLN A 323 1.57 10.28 -14.88
C GLN A 323 2.97 10.12 -14.29
N PHE A 324 3.15 9.06 -13.51
CA PHE A 324 4.46 8.65 -13.00
C PHE A 324 5.00 7.51 -13.84
N THR A 325 6.18 7.66 -14.43
CA THR A 325 6.88 6.59 -15.14
C THR A 325 8.18 6.30 -14.41
N ALA A 326 8.50 5.02 -14.20
CA ALA A 326 9.75 4.58 -13.60
C ALA A 326 10.33 3.38 -14.35
N ASN A 327 11.50 3.57 -14.95
CA ASN A 327 12.22 2.58 -15.77
C ASN A 327 13.71 2.48 -15.39
N SER A 328 14.17 3.21 -14.38
CA SER A 328 15.57 3.17 -13.95
C SER A 328 15.92 1.86 -13.23
N ALA A 329 17.20 1.51 -13.22
CA ALA A 329 17.69 0.38 -12.43
C ALA A 329 17.83 0.70 -10.93
N ALA A 330 17.84 1.99 -10.56
CA ALA A 330 18.09 2.49 -9.21
C ALA A 330 16.93 3.39 -8.75
N PRO A 331 15.81 2.79 -8.29
CA PRO A 331 14.64 3.54 -7.87
C PRO A 331 14.89 4.34 -6.59
N GLY A 332 14.38 5.57 -6.56
CA GLY A 332 14.30 6.39 -5.34
C GLY A 332 13.11 6.00 -4.46
N GLN A 333 12.82 6.79 -3.42
CA GLN A 333 11.71 6.55 -2.48
C GLN A 333 10.32 6.79 -3.10
N GLY A 334 10.26 7.55 -4.20
CA GLY A 334 9.02 7.90 -4.88
C GLY A 334 8.50 9.26 -4.47
N PHE A 335 7.18 9.44 -4.39
CA PHE A 335 6.59 10.72 -4.05
C PHE A 335 5.36 10.61 -3.15
N ALA A 336 5.16 11.67 -2.37
CA ALA A 336 3.94 11.99 -1.63
C ALA A 336 3.39 13.32 -2.12
N ALA A 337 2.09 13.35 -2.43
CA ALA A 337 1.40 14.56 -2.81
C ALA A 337 0.05 14.69 -2.12
N ALA A 338 -0.33 15.91 -1.79
CA ALA A 338 -1.68 16.27 -1.37
C ALA A 338 -2.41 16.95 -2.53
N PHE A 339 -3.71 16.71 -2.68
CA PHE A 339 -4.54 17.40 -3.67
C PHE A 339 -5.73 18.09 -3.00
N HIS A 340 -6.18 19.18 -3.62
CA HIS A 340 -7.35 19.94 -3.22
C HIS A 340 -8.14 20.33 -4.48
N PHE A 341 -9.43 20.09 -4.47
CA PHE A 341 -10.40 20.61 -5.42
C PHE A 341 -10.90 21.94 -4.85
N GLN A 342 -10.62 23.03 -5.54
CA GLN A 342 -10.91 24.38 -5.07
C GLN A 342 -11.57 25.23 -6.16
N PRO A 343 -12.49 26.13 -5.82
CA PRO A 343 -13.01 27.09 -6.78
C PRO A 343 -11.89 28.02 -7.31
N PRO A 344 -12.02 28.55 -8.54
CA PRO A 344 -11.14 29.59 -9.05
C PRO A 344 -11.14 30.79 -8.11
N PRO A 345 -9.98 31.47 -7.97
CA PRO A 345 -9.82 32.59 -7.04
C PRO A 345 -10.86 33.72 -7.23
N ASP A 346 -11.48 33.84 -8.41
CA ASP A 346 -12.41 34.94 -8.73
C ASP A 346 -13.88 34.70 -8.34
N SER A 347 -14.23 33.53 -7.78
CA SER A 347 -15.65 33.18 -7.54
C SER A 347 -16.13 33.31 -6.08
N THR A 348 -15.22 33.52 -5.12
CA THR A 348 -15.58 33.59 -3.68
C THR A 348 -14.97 34.77 -2.93
N ALA A 349 -14.06 35.53 -3.52
CA ALA A 349 -13.43 36.69 -2.86
C ALA A 349 -14.37 37.91 -2.73
N ALA A 350 -15.34 38.07 -3.65
CA ALA A 350 -16.24 39.23 -3.63
C ALA A 350 -17.39 39.11 -2.61
N ASP A 351 -17.77 37.89 -2.20
CA ASP A 351 -18.94 37.67 -1.33
C ASP A 351 -18.53 37.38 0.13
N SER A 352 -17.37 36.75 0.33
CA SER A 352 -16.81 36.51 1.68
C SER A 352 -16.32 37.80 2.34
N ASP A 353 -15.73 38.73 1.58
CA ASP A 353 -15.28 40.03 2.11
C ASP A 353 -16.47 40.95 2.45
N ARG A 354 -17.60 40.79 1.75
CA ARG A 354 -18.85 41.53 2.03
C ARG A 354 -19.56 41.01 3.28
N LEU A 355 -19.59 39.69 3.48
CA LEU A 355 -20.15 39.04 4.67
C LEU A 355 -19.29 39.29 5.92
N LEU A 356 -17.96 39.28 5.79
CA LEU A 356 -17.03 39.62 6.88
C LEU A 356 -17.15 41.10 7.27
N LYS A 357 -17.29 42.03 6.32
CA LYS A 357 -17.51 43.45 6.65
C LYS A 357 -18.86 43.73 7.34
N LEU A 358 -19.89 42.95 7.03
CA LEU A 358 -21.19 43.02 7.72
C LEU A 358 -21.17 42.40 9.12
N SER A 359 -20.32 41.40 9.39
CA SER A 359 -20.21 40.76 10.71
C SER A 359 -19.25 41.48 11.67
N PHE A 360 -18.22 42.16 11.17
CA PHE A 360 -17.21 42.84 12.01
C PHE A 360 -17.51 44.32 12.30
N GLY A 361 -18.43 44.97 11.57
CA GLY A 361 -18.79 46.38 11.76
C GLY A 361 -19.59 46.71 13.02
N LYS A 362 -19.98 45.73 13.83
CA LYS A 362 -20.70 45.94 15.11
C LYS A 362 -19.90 45.59 16.36
N ALA A 363 -18.67 45.09 16.21
CA ALA A 363 -17.89 44.56 17.33
C ALA A 363 -16.78 45.50 17.84
N PHE A 364 -16.62 46.71 17.27
CA PHE A 364 -15.48 47.59 17.57
C PHE A 364 -15.87 49.01 17.95
N GLU A 365 -16.84 49.14 18.88
CA GLU A 365 -17.19 50.44 19.50
C GLU A 365 -17.13 50.42 21.04
N SER A 366 -16.52 49.39 21.67
CA SER A 366 -16.56 49.27 23.15
C SER A 366 -15.23 49.16 23.89
N LEU A 367 -14.09 49.52 23.27
CA LEU A 367 -12.84 49.64 24.03
C LEU A 367 -12.20 51.00 23.79
N GLY A 368 -12.39 51.87 24.80
CA GLY A 368 -11.71 53.15 24.96
C GLY A 368 -10.19 53.00 25.20
N PRO A 369 -9.50 54.13 25.40
CA PRO A 369 -8.16 54.32 24.85
C PRO A 369 -7.02 53.77 25.70
N GLU A 370 -6.04 53.26 24.96
CA GLU A 370 -4.58 53.27 25.15
C GLU A 370 -4.04 54.06 26.35
N VAL A 371 -3.17 53.41 27.13
CA VAL A 371 -2.23 54.09 28.03
C VAL A 371 -0.80 53.75 27.58
N SER A 372 -0.05 54.82 27.38
CA SER A 372 1.27 54.91 26.75
C SER A 372 2.43 54.58 27.70
N ALA A 373 3.61 54.44 27.08
CA ALA A 373 4.92 54.05 27.59
C ALA A 373 5.44 54.79 28.83
N THR A 374 6.38 54.17 29.56
CA THR A 374 7.65 54.83 29.91
C THR A 374 8.77 53.88 30.41
N SER A 375 9.96 54.14 29.86
CA SER A 375 11.34 53.90 30.30
C SER A 375 11.62 53.51 31.77
N LYS A 376 12.46 52.49 31.98
CA LYS A 376 13.90 52.62 32.29
C LYS A 376 14.65 51.31 32.07
#